data_AF-A0A1W6ML21-F1
#
_entry.id   AF-A0A1W6ML21-F1
#
_cell.length_a   1.000
_cell.length_b   1.000
_cell.length_c   1.000
_cell.angle_alpha   90.00
_cell.angle_beta   90.00
_cell.angle_gamma   90.00
#
_symmetry.space_group_name_H-M   'P 1'
#
loop_
_entity.id
_entity.type
_entity.pdbx_description
1 polymer ?
#
loop_
_entity_poly.entity_id
_entity_poly.type
_entity_poly.pdbx_seq_one_letter_code
_entity_poly.pdbx_strand_id
1 'polypeptide(L)'
;MKFNSYVLLGVLTLLITLAGCEEYEEIGEVPTRETHVHAETVSFSELQNQTQIRTQLHNISLNQSVNNDLSAKSNMSGMTIDTTQIKVITYAQTHTYTFRLKRDVPFYYIENIVLHYNLDTQQYDEYLIQYDVSAEDYVKIDQGLYHETDPNVLITRLQNGTFADLQKSGCEPQCTTVMVPCTGGGHEVGENCCVIRGDCPNTKPPVVGAYVYQSCQTVCGGNTDEDEDLDDGTPNNGGGAPPPADEDVLTNPNNYPPCIDEGNNVNAISTDGCYELEINDQIPDPIEQELNDLIKKDTTFVKVKDIINQLRTKTSETVEYSMSFYKSFVDTSYVTKPRTPAIERGPSLTRSYIYTGRFDFGSIHTHPVGTHAMFSFRDIFTLHETHNTLGPDFKDDAVIMIVSASGDVYALKVTDITKLNNELNAALNTVNGINRDTKIDNLTIALGRDYDNNMSDLKGVFTSKFKNFGISLYKANDINLSGWTKIN
;
A
#
# COMPACT_ATOMS: atom_id res chain seq x y z
N MET A 1 -9.00 75.70 -44.38
CA MET A 1 -8.18 74.49 -44.59
C MET A 1 -9.11 73.31 -44.79
N LYS A 2 -9.05 72.64 -45.95
CA LYS A 2 -9.81 71.41 -46.20
C LYS A 2 -9.01 70.26 -45.58
N PHE A 3 -9.45 69.77 -44.42
CA PHE A 3 -8.90 68.53 -43.87
C PHE A 3 -9.29 67.39 -44.79
N ASN A 4 -8.31 66.64 -45.29
CA ASN A 4 -8.51 65.51 -46.18
C ASN A 4 -9.33 64.44 -45.45
N SER A 5 -10.57 64.23 -45.89
CA SER A 5 -11.52 63.26 -45.32
C SER A 5 -10.97 61.83 -45.22
N TYR A 6 -9.95 61.50 -46.02
CA TYR A 6 -9.26 60.21 -46.00
C TYR A 6 -8.41 59.99 -44.74
N VAL A 7 -7.86 61.05 -44.13
CA VAL A 7 -7.09 60.93 -42.88
C VAL A 7 -8.02 60.69 -41.70
N LEU A 8 -9.19 61.34 -41.69
CA LEU A 8 -10.20 61.13 -40.66
C LEU A 8 -10.80 59.71 -40.74
N LEU A 9 -11.03 59.21 -41.96
CA LEU A 9 -11.53 57.84 -42.17
C LEU A 9 -10.50 56.80 -41.75
N GLY A 10 -9.21 57.02 -42.06
CA GLY A 10 -8.12 56.14 -41.66
C GLY A 10 -7.93 56.03 -40.15
N VAL A 11 -8.01 57.16 -39.43
CA VAL A 11 -7.93 57.18 -37.96
C VAL A 11 -9.16 56.52 -37.33
N LEU A 12 -10.35 56.67 -37.93
CA LEU A 12 -11.56 56.03 -37.44
C LEU A 12 -11.52 54.49 -37.60
N THR A 13 -11.00 53.97 -38.72
CA THR A 13 -10.81 52.52 -38.89
C THR A 13 -9.78 51.93 -37.94
N LEU A 14 -8.70 52.67 -37.62
CA LEU A 14 -7.68 52.20 -36.67
C LEU A 14 -8.22 52.18 -35.23
N LEU A 15 -9.11 53.11 -34.87
CA LEU A 15 -9.77 53.13 -33.56
C LEU A 15 -10.80 52.00 -33.41
N ILE A 16 -11.51 51.62 -34.47
CA ILE A 16 -12.48 50.51 -34.43
C ILE A 16 -11.77 49.16 -34.31
N THR A 17 -10.57 48.98 -34.88
CA THR A 17 -9.80 47.74 -34.71
C THR A 17 -9.19 47.57 -33.31
N LEU A 18 -9.00 48.67 -32.57
CA LEU A 18 -8.43 48.62 -31.21
C LEU A 18 -9.51 48.51 -30.11
N ALA A 19 -10.77 48.81 -30.42
CA ALA A 19 -11.89 48.71 -29.48
C ALA A 19 -12.63 47.35 -29.54
N GLY A 20 -12.21 46.42 -30.39
CA GLY A 20 -12.86 45.11 -30.59
C GLY A 20 -12.21 43.92 -29.87
N CYS A 21 -11.22 44.13 -28.99
CA CYS A 21 -10.80 43.11 -28.03
C CYS A 21 -11.69 43.22 -26.79
N GLU A 22 -12.95 42.78 -26.91
CA GLU A 22 -13.61 42.22 -25.74
C GLU A 22 -12.85 40.93 -25.41
N GLU A 23 -12.24 40.88 -24.23
CA GLU A 23 -11.77 39.64 -23.63
C GLU A 23 -12.94 38.65 -23.71
N TYR A 24 -12.80 37.64 -24.57
CA TYR A 24 -13.45 36.38 -24.30
C TYR A 24 -12.91 35.97 -22.93
N GLU A 25 -13.74 36.11 -21.88
CA GLU A 25 -13.54 35.34 -20.66
C GLU A 25 -13.43 33.89 -21.12
N GLU A 26 -12.20 33.40 -21.22
CA GLU A 26 -11.94 31.99 -21.16
C GLU A 26 -12.77 31.51 -19.98
N ILE A 27 -13.75 30.66 -20.26
CA ILE A 27 -14.30 29.78 -19.25
C ILE A 27 -13.09 28.97 -18.84
N GLY A 28 -12.36 29.48 -17.85
CA GLY A 28 -11.11 28.92 -17.39
C GLY A 28 -11.42 27.47 -17.11
N GLU A 29 -10.70 26.58 -17.78
CA GLU A 29 -10.78 25.15 -17.51
C GLU A 29 -10.77 25.02 -16.00
N VAL A 30 -11.91 24.61 -15.41
CA VAL A 30 -12.00 24.40 -13.97
C VAL A 30 -10.85 23.45 -13.71
N PRO A 31 -9.80 23.87 -12.98
CA PRO A 31 -8.62 23.04 -12.85
C PRO A 31 -9.13 21.75 -12.23
N THR A 32 -9.02 20.66 -12.99
CA THR A 32 -9.30 19.32 -12.50
C THR A 32 -8.28 19.08 -11.41
N ARG A 33 -8.64 19.45 -10.17
CA ARG A 33 -7.85 19.17 -8.99
C ARG A 33 -7.87 17.66 -8.87
N GLU A 34 -6.79 17.02 -9.30
CA GLU A 34 -6.56 15.60 -9.03
C GLU A 34 -6.70 15.40 -7.52
N THR A 35 -7.73 14.66 -7.13
CA THR A 35 -8.00 14.34 -5.73
C THR A 35 -7.15 13.14 -5.36
N HIS A 36 -5.90 13.40 -4.95
CA HIS A 36 -5.03 12.37 -4.40
C HIS A 36 -5.50 11.99 -3.00
N VAL A 37 -5.70 10.69 -2.75
CA VAL A 37 -5.93 10.16 -1.40
C VAL A 37 -4.57 10.10 -0.70
N HIS A 38 -4.44 10.77 0.45
CA HIS A 38 -3.25 10.71 1.28
C HIS A 38 -3.57 9.99 2.59
N ALA A 39 -2.80 8.97 2.94
CA ALA A 39 -2.95 8.22 4.18
C ALA A 39 -1.65 8.25 4.99
N GLU A 40 -1.75 8.57 6.27
CA GLU A 40 -0.62 8.60 7.20
C GLU A 40 -1.01 8.08 8.59
N THR A 41 0.00 7.81 9.43
CA THR A 41 -0.20 7.44 10.83
C THR A 41 0.45 8.49 11.70
N VAL A 42 -0.33 9.06 12.62
CA VAL A 42 0.12 10.15 13.50
C VAL A 42 -0.26 9.85 14.95
N SER A 43 0.45 10.49 15.87
CA SER A 43 0.08 10.56 17.28
C SER A 43 -0.99 11.63 17.53
N PHE A 44 -1.71 11.53 18.65
CA PHE A 44 -2.70 12.55 19.02
C PHE A 44 -2.13 13.98 19.14
N SER A 45 -0.85 14.12 19.48
CA SER A 45 -0.16 15.41 19.57
C SER A 45 0.10 16.08 18.22
N GLU A 46 0.09 15.31 17.13
CA GLU A 46 0.41 15.80 15.78
C GLU A 46 -0.83 16.20 14.98
N LEU A 47 -2.03 15.96 15.52
CA LEU A 47 -3.29 16.27 14.85
C LEU A 47 -3.50 17.78 14.70
N GLN A 48 -3.75 18.23 13.45
CA GLN A 48 -4.04 19.64 13.17
C GLN A 48 -5.31 20.15 13.88
N ASN A 49 -6.31 19.27 14.06
CA ASN A 49 -7.61 19.61 14.67
C ASN A 49 -7.75 19.07 16.10
N GLN A 50 -6.65 19.00 16.84
CA GLN A 50 -6.57 18.33 18.14
C GLN A 50 -7.68 18.73 19.12
N THR A 51 -8.04 20.03 19.20
CA THR A 51 -9.07 20.52 20.13
C THR A 51 -10.46 19.97 19.80
N GLN A 52 -10.87 19.99 18.53
CA GLN A 52 -12.18 19.49 18.10
C GLN A 52 -12.26 17.97 18.30
N ILE A 53 -11.22 17.26 17.89
CA ILE A 53 -11.13 15.80 18.04
C ILE A 53 -11.15 15.42 19.52
N ARG A 54 -10.41 16.14 20.38
CA ARG A 54 -10.43 15.92 21.83
C ARG A 54 -11.84 16.07 22.38
N THR A 55 -12.59 17.09 21.95
CA THR A 55 -13.99 17.29 22.35
C THR A 55 -14.86 16.12 21.92
N GLN A 56 -14.73 15.61 20.69
CA GLN A 56 -15.52 14.46 20.23
C GLN A 56 -15.18 13.17 21.00
N LEU A 57 -13.89 12.84 21.15
CA LEU A 57 -13.47 11.69 21.93
C LEU A 57 -13.90 11.80 23.40
N HIS A 58 -13.86 13.01 23.95
CA HIS A 58 -14.35 13.27 25.29
C HIS A 58 -15.87 13.10 25.39
N ASN A 59 -16.65 13.53 24.40
CA ASN A 59 -18.10 13.30 24.36
C ASN A 59 -18.42 11.80 24.26
N ILE A 60 -17.68 11.06 23.42
CA ILE A 60 -17.76 9.59 23.32
C ILE A 60 -17.44 8.93 24.67
N SER A 61 -16.44 9.45 25.40
CA SER A 61 -16.05 8.93 26.71
C SER A 61 -17.02 9.33 27.84
N LEU A 62 -17.55 10.55 27.82
CA LEU A 62 -18.45 11.11 28.85
C LEU A 62 -19.86 10.59 28.72
N ASN A 63 -20.36 10.41 27.50
CA ASN A 63 -21.73 9.90 27.30
C ASN A 63 -21.84 8.39 27.59
N GLN A 64 -20.73 7.77 28.02
CA GLN A 64 -20.74 6.48 28.70
C GLN A 64 -20.79 6.60 30.24
N SER A 65 -20.33 7.72 30.82
CA SER A 65 -20.27 7.97 32.27
C SER A 65 -20.61 9.42 32.62
N VAL A 66 -21.77 9.66 33.22
CA VAL A 66 -22.01 10.91 33.96
C VAL A 66 -21.03 10.96 35.14
N ASN A 67 -19.87 11.62 34.96
CA ASN A 67 -19.21 12.51 35.93
C ASN A 67 -17.84 13.00 35.41
N ASN A 68 -17.63 14.32 35.56
CA ASN A 68 -16.50 15.12 35.08
C ASN A 68 -15.15 14.78 35.75
N ASP A 69 -14.51 13.69 35.33
CA ASP A 69 -13.06 13.53 35.47
C ASP A 69 -12.56 12.63 34.34
N LEU A 70 -11.55 13.06 33.59
CA LEU A 70 -10.94 12.36 32.44
C LEU A 70 -10.22 11.04 32.83
N SER A 71 -10.55 10.48 33.99
CA SER A 71 -10.11 9.17 34.49
C SER A 71 -11.22 8.39 35.25
N ALA A 72 -12.50 8.76 35.11
CA ALA A 72 -13.60 8.09 35.81
C ALA A 72 -14.29 7.00 34.97
N LYS A 73 -14.15 5.76 35.43
CA LYS A 73 -14.77 4.53 34.90
C LYS A 73 -16.28 4.69 34.73
N SER A 74 -16.75 4.40 33.51
CA SER A 74 -18.16 4.23 33.16
C SER A 74 -18.65 2.83 33.53
N ASN A 75 -19.96 2.67 33.69
CA ASN A 75 -20.62 1.37 33.94
C ASN A 75 -20.72 0.48 32.68
N MET A 76 -20.13 0.88 31.55
CA MET A 76 -19.59 -0.04 30.55
C MET A 76 -18.08 -0.17 30.81
N SER A 77 -17.70 -0.85 31.91
CA SER A 77 -16.30 -1.01 32.28
C SER A 77 -15.55 -1.78 31.19
N GLY A 78 -14.46 -1.21 30.69
CA GLY A 78 -13.52 -1.94 29.84
C GLY A 78 -13.24 -1.33 28.47
N MET A 79 -13.88 -0.23 28.10
CA MET A 79 -13.61 0.41 26.80
C MET A 79 -12.50 1.46 26.89
N THR A 80 -11.53 1.40 25.99
CA THR A 80 -10.46 2.40 25.81
C THR A 80 -10.31 2.74 24.32
N ILE A 81 -10.23 4.03 24.00
CA ILE A 81 -9.90 4.49 22.65
C ILE A 81 -8.38 4.69 22.58
N ASP A 82 -7.72 3.96 21.68
CA ASP A 82 -6.29 4.10 21.47
C ASP A 82 -5.99 5.36 20.66
N THR A 83 -5.24 6.29 21.26
CA THR A 83 -4.85 7.57 20.66
C THR A 83 -3.37 7.64 20.30
N THR A 84 -2.65 6.52 20.43
CA THR A 84 -1.20 6.46 20.15
C THR A 84 -0.90 6.34 18.67
N GLN A 85 -1.75 5.63 17.92
CA GLN A 85 -1.63 5.42 16.48
C GLN A 85 -2.95 5.73 15.80
N ILE A 86 -3.02 6.89 15.17
CA ILE A 86 -4.25 7.39 14.53
C ILE A 86 -4.01 7.36 13.02
N LYS A 87 -4.86 6.65 12.28
CA LYS A 87 -4.81 6.69 10.82
C LYS A 87 -5.56 7.93 10.35
N VAL A 88 -4.87 8.76 9.59
CA VAL A 88 -5.44 9.95 8.94
C VAL A 88 -5.53 9.67 7.46
N ILE A 89 -6.73 9.83 6.90
CA ILE A 89 -6.93 9.75 5.45
C ILE A 89 -7.50 11.09 5.00
N THR A 90 -6.77 11.79 4.15
CA THR A 90 -7.19 13.06 3.54
C THR A 90 -7.59 12.81 2.09
N TYR A 91 -8.77 13.28 1.71
CA TYR A 91 -9.28 13.19 0.34
C TYR A 91 -10.02 14.48 -0.03
N ALA A 92 -9.61 15.10 -1.13
CA ALA A 92 -10.13 16.39 -1.57
C ALA A 92 -10.04 17.47 -0.47
N GLN A 93 -11.17 17.90 0.10
CA GLN A 93 -11.24 18.90 1.17
C GLN A 93 -11.67 18.30 2.51
N THR A 94 -11.87 16.97 2.58
CA THR A 94 -12.24 16.26 3.79
C THR A 94 -11.10 15.36 4.28
N HIS A 95 -11.21 14.91 5.52
CA HIS A 95 -10.33 13.96 6.13
C HIS A 95 -11.07 13.10 7.16
N THR A 96 -10.50 11.94 7.46
CA THR A 96 -10.97 11.03 8.50
C THR A 96 -9.87 10.77 9.52
N TYR A 97 -10.27 10.57 10.78
CA TYR A 97 -9.39 10.06 11.84
C TYR A 97 -9.94 8.74 12.33
N THR A 98 -9.13 7.69 12.24
CA THR A 98 -9.51 6.34 12.68
C THR A 98 -8.74 5.99 13.95
N PHE A 99 -9.48 5.65 15.01
CA PHE A 99 -8.97 5.26 16.31
C PHE A 99 -9.33 3.81 16.58
N ARG A 100 -8.36 3.02 17.06
CA ARG A 100 -8.64 1.65 17.50
C ARG A 100 -9.45 1.67 18.79
N LEU A 101 -10.54 0.91 18.82
CA LEU A 101 -11.34 0.70 20.02
C LEU A 101 -10.90 -0.60 20.70
N LYS A 102 -10.64 -0.55 22.01
CA LYS A 102 -10.34 -1.72 22.84
C LYS A 102 -11.47 -1.88 23.85
N ARG A 103 -12.01 -3.08 24.01
CA ARG A 103 -13.04 -3.43 24.99
C ARG A 103 -12.62 -4.69 25.74
N ASP A 104 -12.99 -4.81 27.01
CA ASP A 104 -12.79 -6.05 27.79
C ASP A 104 -13.52 -7.24 27.14
N VAL A 105 -14.68 -7.01 26.54
CA VAL A 105 -15.44 -8.02 25.77
C VAL A 105 -15.87 -7.38 24.44
N PRO A 106 -15.05 -7.46 23.39
CA PRO A 106 -15.39 -6.87 22.10
C PRO A 106 -16.39 -7.76 21.35
N PHE A 107 -17.29 -7.13 20.57
CA PHE A 107 -18.21 -7.87 19.70
C PHE A 107 -17.50 -8.41 18.44
N TYR A 108 -16.48 -7.69 17.98
CA TYR A 108 -15.66 -8.01 16.80
C TYR A 108 -14.17 -7.88 17.14
N TYR A 109 -13.30 -8.63 16.47
CA TYR A 109 -11.85 -8.55 16.71
C TYR A 109 -11.26 -7.18 16.36
N ILE A 110 -11.83 -6.51 15.36
CA ILE A 110 -11.41 -5.18 14.91
C ILE A 110 -12.60 -4.24 15.03
N GLU A 111 -12.48 -3.27 15.94
CA GLU A 111 -13.42 -2.18 16.13
C GLU A 111 -12.67 -0.86 16.05
N ASN A 112 -13.22 0.10 15.30
CA ASN A 112 -12.64 1.42 15.15
C ASN A 112 -13.68 2.52 15.34
N ILE A 113 -13.27 3.62 15.98
CA ILE A 113 -14.01 4.88 15.94
C ILE A 113 -13.46 5.69 14.77
N VAL A 114 -14.33 6.09 13.85
CA VAL A 114 -13.97 6.96 12.72
C VAL A 114 -14.66 8.30 12.90
N LEU A 115 -13.85 9.35 12.91
CA LEU A 115 -14.32 10.74 12.86
C LEU A 115 -14.13 11.25 11.44
N HIS A 116 -15.23 11.51 10.73
CA HIS A 116 -15.22 12.03 9.38
C HIS A 116 -15.57 13.52 9.37
N TYR A 117 -14.71 14.35 8.77
CA TYR A 117 -14.97 15.78 8.69
C TYR A 117 -16.06 16.09 7.67
N ASN A 118 -17.19 16.61 8.15
CA ASN A 118 -18.32 16.99 7.32
C ASN A 118 -18.16 18.43 6.84
N LEU A 119 -18.01 18.61 5.54
CA LEU A 119 -17.80 19.92 4.91
C LEU A 119 -18.98 20.88 5.07
N ASP A 120 -20.20 20.35 5.12
CA ASP A 120 -21.43 21.15 5.19
C ASP A 120 -21.64 21.69 6.62
N THR A 121 -21.41 20.85 7.62
CA THR A 121 -21.61 21.22 9.03
C THR A 121 -20.35 21.81 9.68
N GLN A 122 -19.17 21.61 9.06
CA GLN A 122 -17.86 21.92 9.63
C GLN A 122 -17.63 21.22 10.99
N GLN A 123 -18.23 20.05 11.17
CA GLN A 123 -18.10 19.20 12.36
C GLN A 123 -17.65 17.79 11.97
N TYR A 124 -17.30 16.96 12.97
CA TYR A 124 -17.05 15.55 12.74
C TYR A 124 -18.31 14.72 12.92
N ASP A 125 -18.65 13.95 11.90
CA ASP A 125 -19.55 12.80 12.04
C ASP A 125 -18.78 11.64 12.68
N GLU A 126 -19.44 10.92 13.58
CA GLU A 126 -18.87 9.85 14.38
C GLU A 126 -19.42 8.50 13.95
N TYR A 127 -18.53 7.53 13.73
CA TYR A 127 -18.90 6.18 13.33
C TYR A 127 -18.15 5.15 14.18
N LEU A 128 -18.83 4.08 14.55
CA LEU A 128 -18.24 2.83 14.99
C LEU A 128 -18.19 1.89 13.78
N ILE A 129 -16.99 1.50 13.37
CA ILE A 129 -16.77 0.54 12.30
C ILE A 129 -16.30 -0.76 12.90
N GLN A 130 -16.98 -1.85 12.58
CA GLN A 130 -16.68 -3.19 13.06
C GLN A 130 -16.46 -4.11 11.86
N TYR A 131 -15.42 -4.94 11.94
CA TYR A 131 -15.04 -5.83 10.85
C TYR A 131 -15.33 -7.26 11.25
N ASP A 132 -16.14 -7.94 10.45
CA ASP A 132 -16.41 -9.37 10.57
C ASP A 132 -15.24 -10.13 9.95
N VAL A 133 -14.22 -10.37 10.79
CA VAL A 133 -13.03 -11.14 10.43
C VAL A 133 -12.97 -12.39 11.29
N SER A 134 -12.53 -13.50 10.70
CA SER A 134 -12.26 -14.71 11.46
C SER A 134 -11.09 -14.49 12.44
N ALA A 135 -10.96 -15.33 13.46
CA ALA A 135 -9.81 -15.27 14.37
C ALA A 135 -8.48 -15.47 13.62
N GLU A 136 -8.46 -16.34 12.61
CA GLU A 136 -7.29 -16.61 11.78
C GLU A 136 -6.91 -15.38 10.95
N ASP A 137 -7.90 -14.72 10.36
CA ASP A 137 -7.67 -13.52 9.56
C ASP A 137 -7.28 -12.33 10.42
N TYR A 138 -7.83 -12.21 11.62
CA TYR A 138 -7.37 -11.21 12.60
C TYR A 138 -5.87 -11.37 12.87
N VAL A 139 -5.39 -12.58 13.13
CA VAL A 139 -3.96 -12.84 13.37
C VAL A 139 -3.11 -12.44 12.15
N LYS A 140 -3.57 -12.77 10.94
CA LYS A 140 -2.88 -12.36 9.70
C LYS A 140 -2.82 -10.83 9.58
N ILE A 141 -3.95 -10.15 9.79
CA ILE A 141 -4.05 -8.68 9.71
C ILE A 141 -3.17 -8.01 10.77
N ASP A 142 -3.17 -8.51 12.01
CA ASP A 142 -2.36 -8.00 13.11
C ASP A 142 -0.85 -8.18 12.85
N GLN A 143 -0.48 -9.22 12.10
CA GLN A 143 0.88 -9.47 11.61
C GLN A 143 1.25 -8.64 10.36
N GLY A 144 0.34 -7.81 9.86
CA GLY A 144 0.55 -7.01 8.65
C GLY A 144 0.49 -7.81 7.35
N LEU A 145 -0.02 -9.04 7.38
CA LEU A 145 -0.23 -9.84 6.18
C LEU A 145 -1.50 -9.38 5.45
N TYR A 146 -1.46 -9.46 4.12
CA TYR A 146 -2.60 -9.16 3.27
C TYR A 146 -3.75 -10.15 3.51
N HIS A 147 -4.97 -9.64 3.61
CA HIS A 147 -6.17 -10.46 3.70
C HIS A 147 -6.82 -10.52 2.31
N GLU A 148 -7.02 -11.74 1.79
CA GLU A 148 -7.41 -11.98 0.39
C GLU A 148 -8.87 -11.62 0.06
N THR A 149 -9.72 -11.49 1.08
CA THR A 149 -11.14 -11.19 0.93
C THR A 149 -11.50 -9.88 1.61
N ASP A 150 -12.38 -9.08 1.01
CA ASP A 150 -12.91 -7.91 1.69
C ASP A 150 -13.79 -8.37 2.87
N PRO A 151 -13.46 -8.05 4.12
CA PRO A 151 -14.27 -8.45 5.26
C PRO A 151 -15.61 -7.73 5.21
N ASN A 152 -16.68 -8.36 5.73
CA ASN A 152 -17.94 -7.65 5.90
C ASN A 152 -17.71 -6.52 6.94
N VAL A 153 -18.13 -5.31 6.59
CA VAL A 153 -17.95 -4.13 7.44
C VAL A 153 -19.31 -3.64 7.91
N LEU A 154 -19.49 -3.58 9.23
CA LEU A 154 -20.63 -2.95 9.87
C LEU A 154 -20.27 -1.52 10.26
N ILE A 155 -20.99 -0.53 9.74
CA ILE A 155 -20.82 0.88 10.08
C ILE A 155 -22.04 1.38 10.85
N THR A 156 -21.83 1.73 12.11
CA THR A 156 -22.86 2.34 12.96
C THR A 156 -22.52 3.81 13.17
N ARG A 157 -23.42 4.72 12.79
CA ARG A 157 -23.28 6.14 13.14
C ARG A 157 -23.54 6.34 14.63
N LEU A 158 -22.66 7.05 15.32
CA LEU A 158 -22.83 7.42 16.72
C LEU A 158 -23.52 8.80 16.79
N GLN A 159 -24.56 8.91 17.61
CA GLN A 159 -25.21 10.19 17.88
C GLN A 159 -24.66 10.74 19.19
N ASN A 160 -23.92 11.86 19.10
CA ASN A 160 -23.29 12.52 20.24
C ASN A 160 -22.45 11.55 21.09
N GLY A 161 -21.66 10.68 20.49
CA GLY A 161 -20.81 9.73 21.18
C GLY A 161 -21.51 8.67 22.03
N THR A 162 -22.83 8.51 21.88
CA THR A 162 -23.56 7.46 22.59
C THR A 162 -23.51 6.15 21.81
N PHE A 163 -23.23 5.05 22.53
CA PHE A 163 -23.33 3.68 22.02
C PHE A 163 -24.72 3.07 22.32
N ALA A 164 -25.60 3.85 22.95
CA ALA A 164 -26.91 3.39 23.44
C ALA A 164 -27.86 2.96 22.32
N ASP A 165 -27.69 3.49 21.11
CA ASP A 165 -28.53 3.17 19.96
C ASP A 165 -28.13 1.87 19.24
N LEU A 166 -27.04 1.20 19.63
CA LEU A 166 -26.64 -0.10 19.07
C LEU A 166 -27.69 -1.21 19.26
N GLN A 167 -28.68 -1.02 20.14
CA GLN A 167 -29.73 -2.00 20.40
C GLN A 167 -31.14 -1.58 19.97
N LYS A 168 -31.38 -0.37 19.43
CA LYS A 168 -32.78 0.11 19.37
C LYS A 168 -33.19 1.20 18.37
N SER A 169 -32.44 1.48 17.30
CA SER A 169 -33.01 2.31 16.22
C SER A 169 -33.66 1.44 15.15
N GLY A 170 -34.96 1.64 14.90
CA GLY A 170 -35.66 1.13 13.70
C GLY A 170 -35.19 1.77 12.40
N CYS A 171 -34.03 2.44 12.44
CA CYS A 171 -33.31 2.92 11.29
C CYS A 171 -31.99 2.18 11.23
N GLU A 172 -31.79 1.41 10.18
CA GLU A 172 -30.55 0.70 9.93
C GLU A 172 -29.74 1.47 8.88
N PRO A 173 -28.44 1.70 9.10
CA PRO A 173 -27.56 2.20 8.06
C PRO A 173 -27.40 1.11 7.00
N GLN A 174 -27.98 1.33 5.83
CA GLN A 174 -27.70 0.52 4.65
C GLN A 174 -26.49 1.12 3.94
N CYS A 175 -25.34 0.48 4.12
CA CYS A 175 -24.13 0.80 3.41
C CYS A 175 -24.07 -0.01 2.11
N THR A 176 -23.86 0.70 1.01
CA THR A 176 -23.54 0.09 -0.27
C THR A 176 -22.09 0.39 -0.60
N THR A 177 -21.34 -0.64 -0.94
CA THR A 177 -20.03 -0.48 -1.55
C THR A 177 -20.22 0.14 -2.93
N VAL A 178 -19.74 1.37 -3.10
CA VAL A 178 -19.74 2.07 -4.39
C VAL A 178 -18.39 1.84 -5.04
N MET A 179 -18.43 1.12 -6.16
CA MET A 179 -17.30 0.98 -7.05
C MET A 179 -17.33 2.15 -8.03
N VAL A 180 -16.30 2.99 -8.01
CA VAL A 180 -16.15 4.07 -8.97
C VAL A 180 -15.23 3.55 -10.08
N PRO A 181 -15.75 3.32 -11.29
CA PRO A 181 -14.93 2.88 -12.42
C PRO A 181 -14.04 4.02 -12.92
N CYS A 182 -13.04 3.68 -13.71
CA CYS A 182 -12.13 4.65 -14.30
C CYS A 182 -12.83 5.67 -15.20
N THR A 183 -12.41 6.93 -15.14
CA THR A 183 -12.90 8.04 -15.99
C THR A 183 -12.40 7.89 -17.43
N GLY A 184 -13.01 7.02 -18.24
CA GLY A 184 -12.68 6.94 -19.69
C GLY A 184 -12.76 5.56 -20.34
N GLY A 185 -13.08 4.52 -19.59
CA GLY A 185 -13.28 3.17 -20.11
C GLY A 185 -13.88 2.35 -19.00
N GLY A 186 -14.97 1.62 -19.28
CA GLY A 186 -15.77 0.88 -18.31
C GLY A 186 -15.02 -0.26 -17.65
N HIS A 187 -14.02 0.10 -16.84
CA HIS A 187 -13.14 -0.77 -16.10
C HIS A 187 -13.54 -0.71 -14.65
N GLU A 188 -13.84 -1.88 -14.10
CA GLU A 188 -14.26 -2.07 -12.72
C GLU A 188 -13.06 -1.99 -11.76
N VAL A 189 -13.35 -1.83 -10.47
CA VAL A 189 -12.34 -1.90 -9.41
C VAL A 189 -11.65 -3.28 -9.47
N GLY A 190 -10.30 -3.27 -9.40
CA GLY A 190 -9.49 -4.48 -9.45
C GLY A 190 -9.05 -4.89 -10.86
N GLU A 191 -9.55 -4.23 -11.90
CA GLU A 191 -9.04 -4.43 -13.25
C GLU A 191 -7.69 -3.71 -13.44
N ASN A 192 -6.71 -4.43 -13.98
CA ASN A 192 -5.30 -4.02 -14.11
C ASN A 192 -5.04 -2.70 -14.87
N CYS A 193 -6.05 -2.16 -15.54
CA CYS A 193 -6.01 -0.93 -16.32
C CYS A 193 -6.38 0.33 -15.51
N CYS A 194 -6.80 0.19 -14.25
CA CYS A 194 -7.19 1.31 -13.38
C CYS A 194 -6.12 1.81 -12.41
N VAL A 195 -4.94 1.18 -12.41
CA VAL A 195 -3.79 1.68 -11.67
C VAL A 195 -3.21 2.85 -12.46
N ILE A 196 -2.97 3.97 -11.80
CA ILE A 196 -2.34 5.20 -12.30
C ILE A 196 -0.88 4.91 -12.74
N ARG A 197 -0.70 4.09 -13.76
CA ARG A 197 0.52 3.92 -14.54
C ARG A 197 0.13 4.25 -15.97
N GLY A 198 0.82 5.21 -16.57
CA GLY A 198 0.47 5.87 -17.83
C GLY A 198 0.48 4.99 -19.09
N ASP A 199 -0.16 3.83 -19.05
CA ASP A 199 -0.20 2.83 -20.12
C ASP A 199 -1.53 2.79 -20.88
N CYS A 200 -2.48 3.70 -20.62
CA CYS A 200 -3.62 3.94 -21.52
C CYS A 200 -3.15 4.86 -22.67
N PRO A 201 -2.83 4.34 -23.87
CA PRO A 201 -1.97 5.09 -24.80
C PRO A 201 -2.64 6.28 -25.49
N ASN A 202 -3.91 6.60 -25.21
CA ASN A 202 -4.66 7.59 -26.01
C ASN A 202 -5.68 8.46 -25.25
N THR A 203 -5.73 8.46 -23.91
CA THR A 203 -6.69 9.29 -23.17
C THR A 203 -5.98 10.41 -22.41
N LYS A 204 -5.96 11.61 -23.00
CA LYS A 204 -5.83 12.87 -22.25
C LYS A 204 -7.26 13.35 -21.96
N PRO A 205 -7.66 13.66 -20.71
CA PRO A 205 -6.88 14.08 -19.51
C PRO A 205 -6.52 12.93 -18.55
N PRO A 206 -5.78 13.17 -17.43
CA PRO A 206 -5.47 12.14 -16.42
C PRO A 206 -6.75 11.50 -15.88
N VAL A 207 -6.81 10.19 -15.99
CA VAL A 207 -7.95 9.38 -15.56
C VAL A 207 -7.82 9.14 -14.06
N VAL A 208 -8.83 9.52 -13.28
CA VAL A 208 -8.92 9.14 -11.87
C VAL A 208 -9.02 7.62 -11.85
N GLY A 209 -8.08 6.95 -11.16
CA GLY A 209 -8.06 5.50 -11.05
C GLY A 209 -9.35 5.00 -10.39
N ALA A 210 -9.80 3.78 -10.72
CA ALA A 210 -10.96 3.21 -10.06
C ALA A 210 -10.68 3.06 -8.55
N TYR A 211 -11.68 3.37 -7.74
CA TYR A 211 -11.60 3.25 -6.29
C TYR A 211 -12.91 2.74 -5.72
N VAL A 212 -12.84 2.16 -4.53
CA VAL A 212 -14.00 1.74 -3.77
C VAL A 212 -14.18 2.70 -2.61
N TYR A 213 -15.41 3.10 -2.36
CA TYR A 213 -15.79 3.71 -1.09
C TYR A 213 -17.13 3.15 -0.65
N GLN A 214 -17.39 3.13 0.65
CA GLN A 214 -18.74 2.84 1.14
C GLN A 214 -19.56 4.12 1.20
N SER A 215 -20.73 4.07 0.58
CA SER A 215 -21.77 5.09 0.74
C SER A 215 -22.86 4.51 1.62
N CYS A 216 -23.13 5.17 2.75
CA CYS A 216 -24.15 4.71 3.69
C CYS A 216 -25.35 5.67 3.67
N GLN A 217 -26.55 5.09 3.57
CA GLN A 217 -27.80 5.80 3.80
C GLN A 217 -28.50 5.22 5.02
N THR A 218 -29.13 6.07 5.83
CA THR A 218 -29.95 5.60 6.94
C THR A 218 -31.35 5.31 6.41
N VAL A 219 -31.75 4.04 6.38
CA VAL A 219 -33.12 3.65 6.06
C VAL A 219 -33.86 3.47 7.36
N CYS A 220 -34.73 4.42 7.67
CA CYS A 220 -35.70 4.26 8.73
C CYS A 220 -36.86 3.41 8.22
N GLY A 221 -37.10 2.27 8.85
CA GLY A 221 -38.34 1.54 8.70
C GLY A 221 -39.47 2.46 9.15
N GLY A 222 -40.09 3.15 8.18
CA GLY A 222 -41.37 3.79 8.44
C GLY A 222 -42.32 2.65 8.80
N ASN A 223 -42.93 2.71 9.98
CA ASN A 223 -44.21 2.05 10.17
C ASN A 223 -45.14 2.67 9.10
N THR A 224 -45.21 2.05 7.94
CA THR A 224 -46.36 2.18 7.08
C THR A 224 -47.47 1.44 7.81
N ASP A 225 -48.04 2.12 8.79
CA ASP A 225 -49.44 1.94 9.15
C ASP A 225 -50.22 2.34 7.89
N GLU A 226 -50.27 1.43 6.92
CA GLU A 226 -51.33 1.44 5.94
C GLU A 226 -52.61 1.18 6.74
N ASP A 227 -53.35 2.26 6.96
CA ASP A 227 -54.78 2.27 7.26
C ASP A 227 -55.49 1.34 6.24
N GLU A 228 -55.60 0.06 6.58
CA GLU A 228 -56.69 -0.77 6.09
C GLU A 228 -57.75 -0.83 7.19
N ASP A 229 -58.76 0.03 7.02
CA ASP A 229 -60.09 -0.09 7.61
C ASP A 229 -60.61 -1.54 7.46
N LEU A 230 -60.52 -2.37 8.52
CA LEU A 230 -61.36 -3.55 8.72
C LEU A 230 -61.68 -3.76 10.21
N ASP A 231 -62.79 -3.15 10.60
CA ASP A 231 -63.97 -3.75 11.25
C ASP A 231 -63.82 -4.74 12.42
N ASP A 232 -64.50 -4.34 13.50
CA ASP A 232 -65.12 -5.05 14.63
C ASP A 232 -64.67 -6.49 15.00
N GLY A 233 -64.10 -6.59 16.21
CA GLY A 233 -64.57 -7.58 17.19
C GLY A 233 -63.71 -8.83 17.40
N THR A 234 -62.91 -8.85 18.46
CA THR A 234 -62.96 -9.80 19.61
C THR A 234 -61.67 -9.76 20.43
N PRO A 235 -61.73 -9.87 21.78
CA PRO A 235 -60.54 -9.95 22.61
C PRO A 235 -60.16 -11.42 22.77
N ASN A 236 -59.04 -11.85 22.19
CA ASN A 236 -58.43 -13.12 22.63
C ASN A 236 -56.93 -13.22 22.39
N ASN A 237 -56.25 -13.47 23.52
CA ASN A 237 -54.98 -14.17 23.72
C ASN A 237 -53.75 -13.70 22.95
N GLY A 238 -52.86 -13.07 23.74
CA GLY A 238 -51.46 -12.89 23.41
C GLY A 238 -50.76 -14.22 23.13
N GLY A 239 -50.11 -14.25 21.98
CA GLY A 239 -49.01 -15.15 21.65
C GLY A 239 -48.00 -14.31 20.91
N GLY A 240 -47.06 -13.70 21.65
CA GLY A 240 -45.91 -13.05 21.05
C GLY A 240 -45.07 -14.14 20.38
N ALA A 241 -45.10 -14.16 19.04
CA ALA A 241 -44.14 -14.92 18.28
C ALA A 241 -42.73 -14.39 18.64
N PRO A 242 -41.76 -15.27 18.95
CA PRO A 242 -40.39 -14.82 19.10
C PRO A 242 -39.94 -14.22 17.76
N PRO A 243 -39.12 -13.16 17.77
CA PRO A 243 -38.51 -12.66 16.55
C PRO A 243 -37.76 -13.81 15.85
N PRO A 244 -37.64 -13.78 14.51
CA PRO A 244 -36.85 -14.77 13.81
C PRO A 244 -35.46 -14.82 14.45
N ALA A 245 -35.03 -16.01 14.85
CA ALA A 245 -33.67 -16.21 15.29
C ALA A 245 -32.76 -15.82 14.12
N ASP A 246 -32.04 -14.72 14.31
CA ASP A 246 -30.97 -14.30 13.43
C ASP A 246 -29.81 -15.29 13.68
N GLU A 247 -29.88 -16.46 13.04
CA GLU A 247 -28.97 -17.59 13.29
C GLU A 247 -27.54 -17.35 12.76
N ASP A 248 -27.25 -16.19 12.14
CA ASP A 248 -25.96 -15.91 11.51
C ASP A 248 -25.20 -14.70 12.09
N VAL A 249 -25.58 -14.17 13.27
CA VAL A 249 -24.64 -13.30 14.00
C VAL A 249 -23.67 -14.20 14.75
N LEU A 250 -22.56 -14.55 14.09
CA LEU A 250 -21.39 -15.18 14.70
C LEU A 250 -20.80 -14.22 15.75
N THR A 251 -21.38 -14.22 16.95
CA THR A 251 -20.73 -13.63 18.13
C THR A 251 -19.43 -14.37 18.37
N ASN A 252 -18.37 -13.62 18.71
CA ASN A 252 -17.05 -14.15 19.05
C ASN A 252 -17.16 -15.46 19.85
N PRO A 253 -16.69 -16.63 19.34
CA PRO A 253 -16.84 -17.91 20.02
C PRO A 253 -16.02 -18.00 21.32
N ASN A 254 -15.17 -17.00 21.60
CA ASN A 254 -14.37 -16.92 22.81
C ASN A 254 -14.77 -15.72 23.69
N ASN A 255 -15.26 -16.00 24.89
CA ASN A 255 -15.58 -15.01 25.93
C ASN A 255 -14.38 -14.25 26.50
N TYR A 256 -13.18 -14.42 25.94
CA TYR A 256 -11.95 -13.86 26.49
C TYR A 256 -11.18 -13.11 25.40
N PRO A 257 -10.86 -11.81 25.62
CA PRO A 257 -9.90 -11.12 24.77
C PRO A 257 -8.53 -11.82 24.87
N PRO A 258 -7.68 -11.73 23.84
CA PRO A 258 -6.30 -12.20 23.93
C PRO A 258 -5.64 -11.60 25.18
N CYS A 259 -5.10 -12.47 26.05
CA CYS A 259 -4.57 -12.02 27.33
C CYS A 259 -3.21 -11.35 27.14
N ILE A 260 -3.02 -10.24 27.86
CA ILE A 260 -1.76 -9.54 28.03
C ILE A 260 -1.16 -10.07 29.33
N ASP A 261 0.03 -10.68 29.26
CA ASP A 261 0.75 -11.09 30.47
C ASP A 261 1.39 -9.89 31.19
N GLU A 262 1.98 -10.11 32.37
CA GLU A 262 2.67 -9.06 33.14
C GLU A 262 3.87 -8.43 32.39
N GLY A 263 4.23 -8.95 31.21
CA GLY A 263 5.27 -8.47 30.31
C GLY A 263 4.78 -7.64 29.12
N ASN A 264 3.47 -7.35 28.99
CA ASN A 264 2.86 -6.69 27.82
C ASN A 264 2.90 -7.51 26.51
N ASN A 265 3.08 -8.83 26.55
CA ASN A 265 3.07 -9.67 25.36
C ASN A 265 1.66 -10.18 25.05
N VAL A 266 1.30 -10.26 23.76
CA VAL A 266 0.01 -10.78 23.29
C VAL A 266 0.12 -12.29 23.10
N ASN A 267 -0.60 -13.06 23.92
CA ASN A 267 -0.52 -14.53 23.94
C ASN A 267 -1.80 -15.20 23.42
N ALA A 268 -1.68 -16.40 22.85
CA ALA A 268 -2.82 -17.25 22.45
C ALA A 268 -3.33 -18.09 23.65
N ILE A 269 -4.65 -18.28 23.73
CA ILE A 269 -5.31 -19.00 24.83
C ILE A 269 -5.48 -20.48 24.49
N SER A 270 -5.07 -21.38 25.40
CA SER A 270 -5.53 -22.77 25.45
C SER A 270 -6.47 -22.97 26.66
N THR A 271 -7.11 -24.14 26.77
CA THR A 271 -7.98 -24.49 27.92
C THR A 271 -7.29 -24.40 29.29
N ASP A 272 -5.95 -24.32 29.31
CA ASP A 272 -5.14 -24.37 30.54
C ASP A 272 -4.46 -23.04 30.89
N GLY A 273 -4.76 -21.94 30.18
CA GLY A 273 -4.24 -20.59 30.46
C GLY A 273 -3.47 -19.95 29.29
N CYS A 274 -2.91 -18.76 29.55
CA CYS A 274 -2.08 -18.01 28.61
C CYS A 274 -0.74 -18.73 28.41
N TYR A 275 -0.43 -19.18 27.19
CA TYR A 275 0.90 -19.68 26.87
C TYR A 275 1.71 -18.54 26.23
N GLU A 276 2.91 -18.31 26.75
CA GLU A 276 3.89 -17.36 26.22
C GLU A 276 4.22 -17.75 24.78
N LEU A 277 3.66 -17.04 23.81
CA LEU A 277 4.19 -17.11 22.45
C LEU A 277 5.59 -16.51 22.56
N GLU A 278 6.63 -17.27 22.20
CA GLU A 278 7.94 -16.68 21.95
C GLU A 278 7.77 -15.71 20.77
N ILE A 279 7.43 -14.45 21.07
CA ILE A 279 7.44 -13.37 20.10
C ILE A 279 8.92 -13.14 19.82
N ASN A 280 9.38 -13.70 18.72
CA ASN A 280 10.65 -13.29 18.15
C ASN A 280 10.47 -11.83 17.71
N ASP A 281 10.95 -10.88 18.53
CA ASP A 281 10.93 -9.42 18.30
C ASP A 281 11.61 -8.97 16.98
N GLN A 282 12.09 -9.92 16.17
CA GLN A 282 12.47 -9.70 14.79
C GLN A 282 11.36 -10.23 13.88
N ILE A 283 10.28 -9.46 13.69
CA ILE A 283 9.49 -9.60 12.46
C ILE A 283 10.43 -9.21 11.32
N PRO A 284 10.87 -10.15 10.46
CA PRO A 284 11.78 -9.82 9.38
C PRO A 284 11.12 -8.80 8.45
N ASP A 285 11.91 -7.90 7.86
CA ASP A 285 11.41 -7.04 6.77
C ASP A 285 10.69 -7.95 5.74
N PRO A 286 9.46 -7.64 5.29
CA PRO A 286 8.74 -8.49 4.32
C PRO A 286 9.59 -8.89 3.11
N ILE A 287 10.51 -8.02 2.68
CA ILE A 287 11.44 -8.30 1.59
C ILE A 287 12.53 -9.32 2.01
N GLU A 288 13.01 -9.27 3.26
CA GLU A 288 13.91 -10.32 3.78
C GLU A 288 13.20 -11.66 3.79
N GLN A 289 11.91 -11.69 4.17
CA GLN A 289 11.11 -12.91 4.12
C GLN A 289 10.90 -13.40 2.68
N GLU A 290 10.64 -12.53 1.71
CA GLU A 290 10.55 -12.91 0.29
C GLU A 290 11.85 -13.50 -0.24
N LEU A 291 13.00 -12.91 0.10
CA LEU A 291 14.31 -13.42 -0.28
C LEU A 291 14.62 -14.76 0.41
N ASN A 292 14.17 -14.93 1.66
CA ASN A 292 14.24 -16.21 2.36
C ASN A 292 13.33 -17.25 1.70
N ASP A 293 12.14 -16.87 1.27
CA ASP A 293 11.18 -17.73 0.57
C ASP A 293 11.72 -18.18 -0.79
N LEU A 294 12.42 -17.31 -1.52
CA LEU A 294 13.11 -17.66 -2.76
C LEU A 294 14.12 -18.80 -2.55
N ILE A 295 14.74 -18.89 -1.35
CA ILE A 295 15.67 -19.96 -0.97
C ILE A 295 14.96 -21.14 -0.30
N LYS A 296 13.88 -20.94 0.45
CA LYS A 296 13.18 -22.00 1.19
C LYS A 296 12.23 -22.80 0.32
N LYS A 297 11.57 -22.16 -0.66
CA LYS A 297 10.71 -22.82 -1.68
C LYS A 297 11.52 -23.63 -2.72
N ASP A 298 12.84 -23.74 -2.53
CA ASP A 298 13.82 -24.57 -3.25
C ASP A 298 13.44 -26.07 -3.22
N THR A 299 12.54 -26.51 -2.33
CA THR A 299 12.11 -27.92 -2.22
C THR A 299 11.40 -28.48 -3.46
N THR A 300 10.92 -27.68 -4.43
CA THR A 300 10.17 -28.22 -5.58
C THR A 300 10.74 -27.94 -6.99
N PHE A 301 11.40 -26.80 -7.30
CA PHE A 301 11.79 -26.53 -8.72
C PHE A 301 13.08 -25.75 -8.97
N VAL A 302 13.48 -24.79 -8.12
CA VAL A 302 14.70 -23.99 -8.37
C VAL A 302 15.66 -24.17 -7.23
N LYS A 303 16.75 -24.87 -7.53
CA LYS A 303 17.85 -25.07 -6.59
C LYS A 303 18.74 -23.84 -6.49
N VAL A 304 18.19 -22.73 -5.99
CA VAL A 304 18.88 -21.43 -5.91
C VAL A 304 20.20 -21.57 -5.15
N LYS A 305 20.20 -22.34 -4.05
CA LYS A 305 21.42 -22.61 -3.30
C LYS A 305 22.47 -23.36 -4.12
N ASP A 306 22.06 -24.37 -4.89
CA ASP A 306 22.96 -25.12 -5.77
C ASP A 306 23.49 -24.24 -6.92
N ILE A 307 22.67 -23.33 -7.46
CA ILE A 307 23.06 -22.37 -8.49
C ILE A 307 24.11 -21.41 -7.93
N ILE A 308 23.88 -20.84 -6.75
CA ILE A 308 24.84 -19.97 -6.06
C ILE A 308 26.17 -20.71 -5.83
N ASN A 309 26.12 -21.95 -5.34
CA ASN A 309 27.31 -22.75 -5.13
C ASN A 309 28.08 -23.01 -6.42
N GLN A 310 27.39 -23.28 -7.53
CA GLN A 310 28.03 -23.40 -8.83
C GLN A 310 28.64 -22.08 -9.29
N LEU A 311 27.94 -20.95 -9.14
CA LEU A 311 28.45 -19.62 -9.50
C LEU A 311 29.66 -19.20 -8.67
N ARG A 312 29.73 -19.57 -7.38
CA ARG A 312 30.94 -19.39 -6.56
C ARG A 312 32.18 -20.06 -7.15
N THR A 313 32.03 -21.19 -7.84
CA THR A 313 33.16 -21.85 -8.53
C THR A 313 33.62 -21.13 -9.80
N LYS A 314 32.89 -20.09 -10.23
CA LYS A 314 33.12 -19.35 -11.47
C LYS A 314 33.65 -17.93 -11.26
N THR A 315 33.80 -17.47 -10.02
CA THR A 315 34.27 -16.09 -9.73
C THR A 315 35.75 -15.87 -10.02
N SER A 316 36.53 -16.91 -10.28
CA SER A 316 37.93 -16.80 -10.74
C SER A 316 38.08 -16.80 -12.27
N GLU A 317 36.97 -16.91 -13.01
CA GLU A 317 36.99 -17.02 -14.47
C GLU A 317 37.14 -15.64 -15.14
N THR A 318 37.52 -15.63 -16.42
CA THR A 318 37.76 -14.38 -17.16
C THR A 318 36.49 -13.78 -17.79
N VAL A 319 35.31 -14.19 -17.35
CA VAL A 319 34.00 -13.68 -17.79
C VAL A 319 32.99 -13.86 -16.67
N GLU A 320 31.91 -13.09 -16.68
CA GLU A 320 30.78 -13.34 -15.80
C GLU A 320 30.00 -14.59 -16.23
N TYR A 321 29.41 -15.28 -15.27
CA TYR A 321 28.42 -16.32 -15.49
C TYR A 321 27.10 -15.92 -14.84
N SER A 322 25.99 -16.30 -15.44
CA SER A 322 24.65 -15.94 -14.93
C SER A 322 23.65 -17.08 -15.01
N MET A 323 22.56 -16.91 -14.28
CA MET A 323 21.33 -17.68 -14.35
C MET A 323 20.16 -16.71 -14.23
N SER A 324 19.17 -16.82 -15.11
CA SER A 324 17.89 -16.10 -14.99
C SER A 324 16.78 -17.01 -14.48
N PHE A 325 15.81 -16.41 -13.78
CA PHE A 325 14.65 -17.08 -13.22
C PHE A 325 13.38 -16.54 -13.87
N TYR A 326 12.41 -17.43 -14.07
CA TYR A 326 11.11 -17.05 -14.60
C TYR A 326 9.95 -17.78 -13.90
N LYS A 327 8.76 -17.19 -13.94
CA LYS A 327 7.51 -17.79 -13.47
C LYS A 327 6.89 -18.66 -14.57
N SER A 328 6.56 -19.90 -14.23
CA SER A 328 5.89 -20.87 -15.12
C SER A 328 4.57 -21.26 -14.50
N PHE A 329 3.49 -21.20 -15.25
CA PHE A 329 2.21 -21.76 -14.80
C PHE A 329 2.26 -23.28 -14.91
N VAL A 330 2.04 -24.00 -13.80
CA VAL A 330 1.99 -25.47 -13.73
C VAL A 330 0.77 -25.84 -12.90
N ASP A 331 -0.09 -26.68 -13.47
CA ASP A 331 -1.39 -27.07 -12.92
C ASP A 331 -2.30 -25.87 -12.64
N THR A 332 -2.25 -25.33 -11.42
CA THR A 332 -3.10 -24.23 -10.95
C THR A 332 -2.32 -23.08 -10.32
N SER A 333 -0.99 -23.11 -10.33
CA SER A 333 -0.17 -22.09 -9.68
C SER A 333 1.06 -21.70 -10.51
N TYR A 334 1.59 -20.52 -10.22
CA TYR A 334 2.88 -20.09 -10.76
C TYR A 334 4.01 -20.66 -9.90
N VAL A 335 4.92 -21.38 -10.56
CA VAL A 335 6.16 -21.87 -9.96
C VAL A 335 7.36 -21.17 -10.55
N THR A 336 8.38 -20.96 -9.73
CA THR A 336 9.68 -20.45 -10.17
C THR A 336 10.43 -21.54 -10.93
N LYS A 337 11.08 -21.20 -12.06
CA LYS A 337 11.97 -22.09 -12.81
C LYS A 337 13.25 -21.36 -13.23
N PRO A 338 14.41 -22.05 -13.24
CA PRO A 338 15.60 -21.52 -13.89
C PRO A 338 15.42 -21.53 -15.42
N ARG A 339 15.97 -20.54 -16.12
CA ARG A 339 16.08 -20.63 -17.58
C ARG A 339 17.04 -21.74 -17.99
N THR A 340 16.84 -22.24 -19.21
CA THR A 340 17.71 -23.21 -19.86
C THR A 340 18.46 -22.55 -21.02
N PRO A 341 19.79 -22.73 -21.12
CA PRO A 341 20.66 -23.51 -20.24
C PRO A 341 20.80 -22.88 -18.84
N ALA A 342 21.15 -23.70 -17.85
CA ALA A 342 21.14 -23.28 -16.45
C ALA A 342 22.15 -22.15 -16.15
N ILE A 343 23.45 -22.42 -16.25
CA ILE A 343 24.48 -21.40 -16.03
C ILE A 343 25.08 -21.01 -17.36
N GLU A 344 24.92 -19.73 -17.70
CA GLU A 344 25.33 -19.16 -18.97
C GLU A 344 26.63 -18.40 -18.84
N ARG A 345 27.50 -18.54 -19.84
CA ARG A 345 28.76 -17.80 -19.94
C ARG A 345 28.47 -16.44 -20.58
N GLY A 346 28.76 -15.36 -19.86
CA GLY A 346 28.63 -13.99 -20.34
C GLY A 346 29.64 -13.61 -21.43
N PRO A 347 29.39 -12.49 -22.13
CA PRO A 347 30.27 -12.01 -23.19
C PRO A 347 31.58 -11.37 -22.70
N SER A 348 31.67 -10.91 -21.45
CA SER A 348 32.89 -10.27 -20.92
C SER A 348 33.02 -10.41 -19.40
N LEU A 349 34.10 -9.84 -18.85
CA LEU A 349 34.37 -9.75 -17.40
C LEU A 349 33.35 -8.90 -16.62
N THR A 350 32.62 -8.02 -17.30
CA THR A 350 31.72 -7.04 -16.67
C THR A 350 30.31 -7.11 -17.27
N ARG A 351 29.98 -8.25 -17.90
CA ARG A 351 28.71 -8.44 -18.57
C ARG A 351 28.33 -9.90 -18.61
N SER A 352 27.12 -10.17 -18.15
CA SER A 352 26.42 -11.44 -18.23
C SER A 352 25.17 -11.34 -19.11
N TYR A 353 24.61 -12.50 -19.47
CA TYR A 353 23.30 -12.56 -20.10
C TYR A 353 22.23 -12.54 -19.02
N ILE A 354 21.41 -11.49 -19.00
CA ILE A 354 20.28 -11.35 -18.10
C ILE A 354 19.03 -11.18 -18.97
N TYR A 355 18.07 -12.07 -18.77
CA TYR A 355 16.80 -12.04 -19.47
C TYR A 355 15.80 -11.17 -18.71
N THR A 356 15.03 -10.38 -19.45
CA THR A 356 13.91 -9.59 -18.97
C THR A 356 12.67 -9.95 -19.78
N GLY A 357 11.49 -9.79 -19.19
CA GLY A 357 10.24 -10.19 -19.82
C GLY A 357 9.10 -10.34 -18.83
N ARG A 358 7.91 -10.60 -19.36
CA ARG A 358 6.65 -10.70 -18.58
C ARG A 358 6.73 -11.68 -17.41
N PHE A 359 7.53 -12.74 -17.55
CA PHE A 359 7.67 -13.78 -16.54
C PHE A 359 9.08 -13.87 -15.96
N ASP A 360 10.07 -13.14 -16.51
CA ASP A 360 11.48 -13.22 -16.11
C ASP A 360 11.73 -12.23 -14.96
N PHE A 361 11.59 -12.72 -13.72
CA PHE A 361 11.53 -11.85 -12.54
C PHE A 361 12.89 -11.59 -11.89
N GLY A 362 13.92 -12.35 -12.24
CA GLY A 362 15.22 -12.07 -11.68
C GLY A 362 16.36 -12.84 -12.29
N SER A 363 17.56 -12.49 -11.85
CA SER A 363 18.77 -13.18 -12.23
C SER A 363 19.81 -13.15 -11.12
N ILE A 364 20.77 -14.06 -11.22
CA ILE A 364 21.98 -14.05 -10.43
C ILE A 364 23.19 -14.15 -11.35
N HIS A 365 24.24 -13.40 -11.08
CA HIS A 365 25.47 -13.48 -11.86
C HIS A 365 26.73 -13.35 -10.99
N THR A 366 27.88 -13.75 -11.53
CA THR A 366 29.17 -13.61 -10.85
C THR A 366 29.82 -12.27 -11.15
N HIS A 367 30.50 -11.71 -10.17
CA HIS A 367 31.48 -10.64 -10.35
C HIS A 367 32.89 -11.20 -10.14
N PRO A 368 33.65 -11.44 -11.23
CA PRO A 368 34.96 -12.08 -11.15
C PRO A 368 36.03 -11.26 -10.40
N VAL A 369 37.14 -11.91 -10.05
CA VAL A 369 38.31 -11.22 -9.48
C VAL A 369 38.82 -10.14 -10.45
N GLY A 370 39.03 -8.92 -9.94
CA GLY A 370 39.54 -7.80 -10.73
C GLY A 370 38.47 -7.01 -11.49
N THR A 371 37.19 -7.23 -11.20
CA THR A 371 36.06 -6.47 -11.75
C THR A 371 35.40 -5.63 -10.66
N HIS A 372 34.20 -5.09 -10.93
CA HIS A 372 33.38 -4.49 -9.89
C HIS A 372 33.10 -5.55 -8.81
N ALA A 373 33.35 -5.21 -7.54
CA ALA A 373 33.10 -6.12 -6.42
C ALA A 373 31.70 -5.94 -5.80
N MET A 374 30.93 -4.98 -6.32
CA MET A 374 29.54 -4.65 -6.00
C MET A 374 28.80 -4.32 -7.30
N PHE A 375 27.47 -4.26 -7.23
CA PHE A 375 26.60 -3.95 -8.37
C PHE A 375 27.05 -2.71 -9.17
N SER A 376 27.12 -2.88 -10.48
CA SER A 376 27.39 -1.83 -11.45
C SER A 376 26.14 -0.98 -11.74
N PHE A 377 26.32 0.15 -12.43
CA PHE A 377 25.16 0.93 -12.90
C PHE A 377 24.31 0.15 -13.91
N ARG A 378 24.94 -0.71 -14.72
CA ARG A 378 24.24 -1.63 -15.63
C ARG A 378 23.36 -2.63 -14.89
N ASP A 379 23.77 -3.08 -13.70
CA ASP A 379 22.94 -3.95 -12.87
C ASP A 379 21.69 -3.23 -12.36
N ILE A 380 21.83 -1.97 -11.93
CA ILE A 380 20.69 -1.13 -11.51
C ILE A 380 19.72 -0.92 -12.68
N PHE A 381 20.25 -0.62 -13.86
CA PHE A 381 19.43 -0.46 -15.06
C PHE A 381 18.73 -1.77 -15.45
N THR A 382 19.41 -2.91 -15.29
CA THR A 382 18.83 -4.23 -15.56
C THR A 382 17.70 -4.55 -14.60
N LEU A 383 17.86 -4.27 -13.30
CA LEU A 383 16.78 -4.41 -12.30
C LEU A 383 15.55 -3.57 -12.69
N HIS A 384 15.76 -2.33 -13.13
CA HIS A 384 14.69 -1.46 -13.62
C HIS A 384 13.95 -2.07 -14.83
N GLU A 385 14.68 -2.58 -15.82
CA GLU A 385 14.09 -3.23 -16.99
C GLU A 385 13.35 -4.53 -16.62
N THR A 386 13.93 -5.36 -15.75
CA THR A 386 13.29 -6.54 -15.17
C THR A 386 11.97 -6.16 -14.52
N HIS A 387 11.98 -5.19 -13.60
CA HIS A 387 10.76 -4.72 -12.94
C HIS A 387 9.74 -4.20 -13.95
N ASN A 388 10.12 -3.37 -14.92
CA ASN A 388 9.17 -2.76 -15.87
C ASN A 388 8.59 -3.74 -16.89
N THR A 389 9.33 -4.78 -17.27
CA THR A 389 8.86 -5.78 -18.23
C THR A 389 8.03 -6.90 -17.60
N LEU A 390 8.14 -7.11 -16.28
CA LEU A 390 7.36 -8.11 -15.55
C LEU A 390 5.85 -7.88 -15.63
N GLY A 391 5.07 -8.96 -15.52
CA GLY A 391 3.62 -8.88 -15.31
C GLY A 391 3.29 -8.13 -14.01
N PRO A 392 2.12 -7.47 -13.93
CA PRO A 392 1.69 -6.73 -12.73
C PRO A 392 1.79 -7.56 -11.44
N ASP A 393 1.33 -8.81 -11.50
CA ASP A 393 1.30 -9.75 -10.37
C ASP A 393 2.68 -10.20 -9.87
N PHE A 394 3.75 -9.86 -10.61
CA PHE A 394 5.13 -10.28 -10.31
C PHE A 394 6.07 -9.09 -10.15
N LYS A 395 5.57 -7.85 -10.09
CA LYS A 395 6.43 -6.65 -9.97
C LYS A 395 7.28 -6.71 -8.71
N ASP A 396 6.68 -7.12 -7.61
CA ASP A 396 7.37 -7.21 -6.32
C ASP A 396 8.41 -8.33 -6.33
N ASP A 397 8.31 -9.34 -7.20
CA ASP A 397 9.32 -10.40 -7.33
C ASP A 397 10.66 -9.90 -7.93
N ALA A 398 10.70 -8.71 -8.55
CA ALA A 398 11.86 -8.22 -9.30
C ALA A 398 13.16 -8.21 -8.47
N VAL A 399 14.14 -9.02 -8.84
CA VAL A 399 15.40 -9.18 -8.08
C VAL A 399 16.62 -9.38 -8.99
N ILE A 400 17.73 -8.72 -8.65
CA ILE A 400 19.05 -9.03 -9.23
C ILE A 400 20.01 -9.40 -8.09
N MET A 401 20.68 -10.53 -8.23
CA MET A 401 21.67 -11.02 -7.28
C MET A 401 23.07 -11.07 -7.89
N ILE A 402 24.08 -10.93 -7.05
CA ILE A 402 25.48 -11.18 -7.42
C ILE A 402 26.16 -12.14 -6.48
N VAL A 403 27.09 -12.92 -7.02
CA VAL A 403 28.10 -13.66 -6.28
C VAL A 403 29.45 -12.97 -6.49
N SER A 404 29.98 -12.36 -5.43
CA SER A 404 31.26 -11.62 -5.50
C SER A 404 32.46 -12.57 -5.58
N ALA A 405 33.63 -12.01 -5.91
CA ALA A 405 34.90 -12.74 -5.88
C ALA A 405 35.25 -13.37 -4.51
N SER A 406 34.79 -12.80 -3.40
CA SER A 406 34.94 -13.38 -2.05
C SER A 406 33.97 -14.52 -1.76
N GLY A 407 32.98 -14.74 -2.63
CA GLY A 407 31.90 -15.71 -2.44
C GLY A 407 30.71 -15.18 -1.63
N ASP A 408 30.76 -13.91 -1.21
CA ASP A 408 29.60 -13.21 -0.64
C ASP A 408 28.49 -13.10 -1.69
N VAL A 409 27.24 -13.08 -1.22
CA VAL A 409 26.06 -12.95 -2.07
C VAL A 409 25.28 -11.72 -1.66
N TYR A 410 24.93 -10.91 -2.64
CA TYR A 410 24.13 -9.71 -2.47
C TYR A 410 22.90 -9.75 -3.36
N ALA A 411 21.83 -9.09 -2.95
CA ALA A 411 20.60 -8.96 -3.72
C ALA A 411 20.15 -7.49 -3.76
N LEU A 412 19.58 -7.07 -4.89
CA LEU A 412 18.88 -5.81 -5.05
C LEU A 412 17.40 -6.04 -5.31
N LYS A 413 16.58 -5.24 -4.63
CA LYS A 413 15.12 -5.20 -4.77
C LYS A 413 14.65 -3.78 -5.04
N VAL A 414 13.60 -3.63 -5.84
CA VAL A 414 12.92 -2.35 -6.03
C VAL A 414 12.00 -2.12 -4.83
N THR A 415 12.10 -0.96 -4.20
CA THR A 415 11.21 -0.54 -3.11
C THR A 415 10.33 0.65 -3.48
N ASP A 416 10.73 1.42 -4.49
CA ASP A 416 9.97 2.54 -5.02
C ASP A 416 10.33 2.75 -6.50
N ILE A 417 9.51 2.19 -7.40
CA ILE A 417 9.77 2.26 -8.84
C ILE A 417 9.73 3.71 -9.37
N THR A 418 8.93 4.58 -8.77
CA THR A 418 8.83 5.99 -9.19
C THR A 418 10.14 6.70 -8.93
N LYS A 419 10.72 6.52 -7.74
CA LYS A 419 12.06 7.05 -7.43
C LYS A 419 13.13 6.45 -8.33
N LEU A 420 13.10 5.13 -8.57
CA LEU A 420 14.06 4.47 -9.46
C LEU A 420 14.03 5.06 -10.87
N ASN A 421 12.84 5.22 -11.44
CA ASN A 421 12.64 5.83 -12.76
C ASN A 421 13.20 7.26 -12.80
N ASN A 422 12.87 8.07 -11.80
CA ASN A 422 13.28 9.48 -11.73
C ASN A 422 14.81 9.61 -11.63
N GLU A 423 15.44 8.88 -10.72
CA GLU A 423 16.88 8.93 -10.48
C GLU A 423 17.69 8.35 -11.66
N LEU A 424 17.22 7.25 -12.28
CA LEU A 424 17.85 6.71 -13.50
C LEU A 424 17.78 7.70 -14.65
N ASN A 425 16.63 8.33 -14.88
CA ASN A 425 16.47 9.34 -15.93
C ASN A 425 17.36 10.57 -15.66
N ALA A 426 17.42 11.05 -14.42
CA ALA A 426 18.31 12.13 -14.02
C ALA A 426 19.78 11.77 -14.29
N ALA A 427 20.24 10.60 -13.84
CA ALA A 427 21.60 10.13 -14.06
C ALA A 427 21.95 10.03 -15.57
N LEU A 428 21.06 9.43 -16.38
CA LEU A 428 21.26 9.30 -17.83
C LEU A 428 21.27 10.66 -18.55
N ASN A 429 20.59 11.67 -18.04
CA ASN A 429 20.58 13.02 -18.63
C ASN A 429 21.85 13.81 -18.31
N THR A 430 22.56 13.48 -17.23
CA THR A 430 23.79 14.19 -16.83
C THR A 430 25.07 13.66 -17.51
N VAL A 431 25.04 12.45 -18.08
CA VAL A 431 26.22 11.82 -18.68
C VAL A 431 26.24 11.98 -20.20
N ASN A 432 27.43 12.25 -20.75
CA ASN A 432 27.64 12.29 -22.19
C ASN A 432 27.52 10.89 -22.81
N GLY A 433 26.96 10.81 -24.02
CA GLY A 433 26.87 9.57 -24.78
C GLY A 433 25.91 9.69 -25.95
N ILE A 434 26.23 9.03 -27.07
CA ILE A 434 25.43 9.10 -28.31
C ILE A 434 24.10 8.36 -28.20
N ASN A 435 24.02 7.36 -27.33
CA ASN A 435 22.84 6.54 -27.10
C ASN A 435 22.80 6.07 -25.64
N ARG A 436 21.68 5.44 -25.25
CA ARG A 436 21.44 4.98 -23.87
C ARG A 436 22.51 3.99 -23.39
N ASP A 437 22.90 3.02 -24.22
CA ASP A 437 23.91 2.03 -23.83
C ASP A 437 25.27 2.66 -23.53
N THR A 438 25.73 3.59 -24.38
CA THR A 438 26.98 4.32 -24.15
C THR A 438 26.92 5.13 -22.86
N LYS A 439 25.76 5.71 -22.52
CA LYS A 439 25.55 6.44 -21.27
C LYS A 439 25.63 5.51 -20.05
N ILE A 440 25.00 4.34 -20.11
CA ILE A 440 25.06 3.30 -19.07
C ILE A 440 26.50 2.82 -18.87
N ASP A 441 27.23 2.59 -19.96
CA ASP A 441 28.63 2.15 -19.90
C ASP A 441 29.52 3.24 -19.27
N ASN A 442 29.31 4.52 -19.63
CA ASN A 442 30.04 5.64 -19.03
C ASN A 442 29.77 5.76 -17.52
N LEU A 443 28.52 5.59 -17.08
CA LEU A 443 28.15 5.59 -15.66
C LEU A 443 28.73 4.37 -14.93
N THR A 444 28.75 3.21 -15.58
CA THR A 444 29.35 1.97 -15.05
C THR A 444 30.85 2.14 -14.84
N ILE A 445 31.56 2.70 -15.83
CA ILE A 445 33.00 2.99 -15.72
C ILE A 445 33.27 4.01 -14.61
N ALA A 446 32.46 5.07 -14.49
CA ALA A 446 32.62 6.06 -13.44
C ALA A 446 32.46 5.44 -12.05
N LEU A 447 31.41 4.65 -11.83
CA LEU A 447 31.18 3.93 -10.58
C LEU A 447 32.30 2.91 -10.29
N GLY A 448 32.81 2.23 -11.33
CA GLY A 448 33.97 1.35 -11.20
C GLY A 448 35.21 2.06 -10.63
N ARG A 449 35.51 3.27 -11.12
CA ARG A 449 36.60 4.08 -10.56
C ARG A 449 36.35 4.47 -9.12
N ASP A 450 35.10 4.77 -8.76
CA ASP A 450 34.74 5.08 -7.38
C ASP A 450 35.01 3.88 -6.46
N TYR A 451 34.73 2.64 -6.93
CA TYR A 451 35.10 1.42 -6.21
C TYR A 451 36.61 1.22 -6.11
N ASP A 452 37.35 1.37 -7.22
CA ASP A 452 38.80 1.23 -7.23
C ASP A 452 39.49 2.21 -6.26
N ASN A 453 38.95 3.42 -6.14
CA ASN A 453 39.46 4.44 -5.23
C ASN A 453 39.08 4.18 -3.75
N ASN A 454 38.10 3.32 -3.48
CA ASN A 454 37.54 3.07 -2.15
C ASN A 454 37.38 1.57 -1.86
N MET A 455 38.38 0.76 -2.23
CA MET A 455 38.32 -0.71 -2.12
C MET A 455 37.99 -1.23 -0.72
N SER A 456 38.28 -0.47 0.33
CA SER A 456 37.96 -0.85 1.72
C SER A 456 36.51 -0.62 2.12
N ASP A 457 35.75 0.18 1.36
CA ASP A 457 34.37 0.56 1.68
C ASP A 457 33.47 0.57 0.43
N LEU A 458 33.49 -0.55 -0.30
CA LEU A 458 32.65 -0.74 -1.49
C LEU A 458 31.15 -0.58 -1.17
N LYS A 459 30.74 -1.04 0.01
CA LYS A 459 29.39 -0.88 0.52
C LYS A 459 29.04 0.60 0.64
N GLY A 460 29.85 1.39 1.37
CA GLY A 460 29.61 2.81 1.56
C GLY A 460 29.55 3.59 0.26
N VAL A 461 30.38 3.25 -0.73
CA VAL A 461 30.30 3.83 -2.08
C VAL A 461 28.96 3.50 -2.73
N PHE A 462 28.54 2.23 -2.72
CA PHE A 462 27.25 1.83 -3.30
C PHE A 462 26.07 2.55 -2.61
N THR A 463 26.02 2.50 -1.28
CA THR A 463 24.90 3.08 -0.52
C THR A 463 24.85 4.60 -0.67
N SER A 464 26.01 5.28 -0.69
CA SER A 464 26.07 6.71 -0.94
C SER A 464 25.55 7.08 -2.33
N LYS A 465 25.92 6.29 -3.36
CA LYS A 465 25.50 6.53 -4.74
C LYS A 465 24.01 6.31 -4.96
N PHE A 466 23.44 5.28 -4.34
CA PHE A 466 22.09 4.80 -4.68
C PHE A 466 21.05 4.95 -3.56
N LYS A 467 21.36 5.60 -2.43
CA LYS A 467 20.42 5.80 -1.30
C LYS A 467 19.04 6.33 -1.69
N ASN A 468 18.95 7.14 -2.75
CA ASN A 468 17.71 7.80 -3.16
C ASN A 468 17.01 7.10 -4.35
N PHE A 469 17.58 6.02 -4.89
CA PHE A 469 17.09 5.37 -6.11
C PHE A 469 15.85 4.51 -5.90
N GLY A 470 15.28 4.44 -4.69
CA GLY A 470 14.13 3.54 -4.45
C GLY A 470 14.48 2.06 -4.60
N ILE A 471 15.71 1.69 -4.22
CA ILE A 471 16.18 0.30 -4.18
C ILE A 471 16.75 -0.04 -2.81
N SER A 472 16.60 -1.30 -2.43
CA SER A 472 17.20 -1.85 -1.20
C SER A 472 18.24 -2.92 -1.56
N LEU A 473 19.34 -2.91 -0.82
CA LEU A 473 20.48 -3.80 -0.92
C LEU A 473 20.47 -4.75 0.28
N TYR A 474 20.55 -6.03 -0.02
CA TYR A 474 20.58 -7.11 0.95
C TYR A 474 21.89 -7.88 0.82
N LYS A 475 22.41 -8.36 1.95
CA LYS A 475 23.53 -9.30 2.00
C LYS A 475 23.05 -10.61 2.60
N ALA A 476 23.44 -11.75 2.02
CA ALA A 476 23.21 -13.04 2.63
C ALA A 476 24.02 -13.17 3.93
N ASN A 477 23.39 -13.68 4.98
CA ASN A 477 23.98 -13.74 6.33
C ASN A 477 25.21 -14.66 6.39
N ASP A 478 25.23 -15.70 5.56
CA ASP A 478 26.34 -16.65 5.48
C ASP A 478 26.44 -17.34 4.11
N ILE A 479 27.46 -18.18 3.97
CA ILE A 479 27.68 -18.98 2.75
C ILE A 479 26.53 -19.97 2.48
N ASN A 480 25.79 -20.36 3.50
CA ASN A 480 24.68 -21.31 3.40
C ASN A 480 23.34 -20.65 3.09
N LEU A 481 23.29 -19.31 3.02
CA LEU A 481 22.12 -18.48 2.79
C LEU A 481 21.05 -18.70 3.88
N SER A 482 21.47 -18.76 5.15
CA SER A 482 20.55 -18.94 6.28
C SER A 482 19.54 -17.80 6.47
N GLY A 483 19.84 -16.63 5.91
CA GLY A 483 18.98 -15.46 5.93
C GLY A 483 19.57 -14.32 5.09
N TRP A 484 18.84 -13.21 5.04
CA TRP A 484 19.28 -11.95 4.44
C TRP A 484 19.21 -10.83 5.47
N THR A 485 20.11 -9.87 5.34
CA THR A 485 20.09 -8.63 6.11
C THR A 485 20.08 -7.45 5.14
N LYS A 486 19.13 -6.53 5.32
CA LYS A 486 19.13 -5.24 4.64
C LYS A 486 20.32 -4.38 5.11
N ILE A 487 21.03 -3.78 4.17
CA ILE A 487 22.30 -3.07 4.49
C ILE A 487 22.37 -1.62 4.02
N ASN A 488 21.28 -1.01 3.52
CA ASN A 488 21.25 0.40 3.08
C ASN A 488 19.98 1.16 3.46
#